data_AF-A0A1F6ASH2-F1
#
_entry.id   AF-A0A1F6ASH2-F1
#
_cell.length_a   1.000
_cell.length_b   1.000
_cell.length_c   1.000
_cell.angle_alpha   90.00
_cell.angle_beta   90.00
_cell.angle_gamma   90.00
#
_symmetry.space_group_name_H-M   'P 1'
#
loop_
_entity.id
_entity.type
_entity.pdbx_description
1 polymer ?
#
loop_
_entity_poly.entity_id
_entity_poly.type
_entity_poly.pdbx_seq_one_letter_code
_entity_poly.pdbx_strand_id
1 'polypeptide(L)'
;MHQHNPDEPRVDATVAYTGELDLNFTAQYPLLQTEQDIGMLLDGQTPFVSLKIPRTPTTDPFFKKALATILEVAGTEGHPAYSAHAFGGHTTAPEVIDTICQYIAAGDFTVEPQRHYKKVRVLTPTGAEAQETVLVERYIVKTPPYERTTGVPVPRLEQQRIFSSGIEEKGQLKQARRLTRERGAAFGILLMAYQHLKPDGIFDFFDTPDFKKELKNRGETPPSRNRPGDRELLWQITELLTLHEAPTLTPSPNPERYRQTLDLLRKSGYVVDGENFGFQETTQLVYAQAVLIGGTEKAHDLAPPELRNPVRSEHIDERYGPRITSHLATAYLVPLE
;
A
#
# COMPACT_ATOMS: atom_id res chain seq x y z
N MET A 1 14.21 -10.57 -58.78
CA MET A 1 12.80 -10.16 -58.88
C MET A 1 11.95 -11.40 -58.70
N HIS A 2 11.39 -11.60 -57.51
CA HIS A 2 10.43 -12.69 -57.30
C HIS A 2 9.08 -12.23 -57.86
N GLN A 3 8.54 -13.00 -58.82
CA GLN A 3 7.19 -12.79 -59.34
C GLN A 3 6.20 -13.03 -58.20
N HIS A 4 5.25 -12.10 -58.03
CA HIS A 4 4.28 -12.13 -56.96
C HIS A 4 2.96 -12.74 -57.43
N ASN A 5 2.41 -13.64 -56.63
CA ASN A 5 1.09 -14.23 -56.82
C ASN A 5 0.03 -13.26 -56.25
N PRO A 6 -0.90 -12.72 -57.06
CA PRO A 6 -1.95 -11.81 -56.61
C PRO A 6 -3.04 -12.50 -55.76
N ASP A 7 -3.07 -13.83 -55.69
CA ASP A 7 -4.08 -14.59 -54.96
C ASP A 7 -3.73 -14.88 -53.49
N GLU A 8 -2.54 -14.47 -53.01
CA GLU A 8 -2.20 -14.56 -51.58
C GLU A 8 -2.79 -13.36 -50.81
N PRO A 9 -3.59 -13.56 -49.75
CA PRO A 9 -4.09 -12.48 -48.92
C PRO A 9 -2.91 -11.79 -48.23
N ARG A 10 -2.54 -10.61 -48.74
CA ARG A 10 -1.58 -9.71 -48.12
C ARG A 10 -2.27 -9.03 -46.95
N VAL A 11 -2.11 -9.58 -45.75
CA VAL A 11 -2.44 -8.83 -44.53
C VAL A 11 -1.31 -7.83 -44.32
N ASP A 12 -1.64 -6.54 -44.26
CA ASP A 12 -0.70 -5.50 -43.85
C ASP A 12 -0.09 -5.92 -42.50
N ALA A 13 1.24 -5.96 -42.38
CA ALA A 13 1.91 -6.40 -41.16
C ALA A 13 1.41 -5.62 -39.93
N THR A 14 1.03 -4.36 -40.11
CA THR A 14 0.39 -3.54 -39.07
C THR A 14 -0.97 -4.09 -38.64
N VAL A 15 -1.80 -4.57 -39.56
CA VAL A 15 -3.10 -5.20 -39.27
C VAL A 15 -2.89 -6.55 -38.56
N ALA A 16 -1.88 -7.31 -38.94
CA ALA A 16 -1.54 -8.56 -38.28
C ALA A 16 -1.12 -8.34 -36.81
N TYR A 17 -0.20 -7.40 -36.56
CA TYR A 17 0.28 -7.14 -35.20
C TYR A 17 -0.77 -6.47 -34.29
N THR A 18 -1.63 -5.61 -34.83
CA THR A 18 -2.76 -5.06 -34.06
C THR A 18 -3.78 -6.14 -33.73
N GLY A 19 -4.08 -7.06 -34.66
CA GLY A 19 -4.91 -8.23 -34.41
C GLY A 19 -4.31 -9.18 -33.37
N GLU A 20 -3.00 -9.41 -33.42
CA GLU A 20 -2.28 -10.22 -32.42
C GLU A 20 -2.34 -9.59 -31.02
N LEU A 21 -2.09 -8.29 -30.91
CA LEU A 21 -2.27 -7.56 -29.66
C LEU A 21 -3.71 -7.70 -29.13
N ASP A 22 -4.71 -7.54 -29.99
CA ASP A 22 -6.12 -7.64 -29.58
C ASP A 22 -6.48 -9.04 -29.06
N LEU A 23 -5.96 -10.08 -29.72
CA LEU A 23 -6.11 -11.47 -29.29
C LEU A 23 -5.43 -11.71 -27.93
N ASN A 24 -4.16 -11.29 -27.80
CA ASN A 24 -3.39 -11.46 -26.58
C ASN A 24 -4.03 -10.72 -25.39
N PHE A 25 -4.46 -9.48 -25.62
CA PHE A 25 -5.12 -8.68 -24.59
C PHE A 25 -6.46 -9.30 -24.18
N THR A 26 -7.30 -9.69 -25.15
CA THR A 26 -8.63 -10.27 -24.85
C THR A 26 -8.52 -11.62 -24.15
N ALA A 27 -7.50 -12.42 -24.47
CA ALA A 27 -7.25 -13.69 -23.80
C ALA A 27 -6.80 -13.53 -22.35
N GLN A 28 -6.01 -12.49 -22.04
CA GLN A 28 -5.48 -12.26 -20.69
C GLN A 28 -6.35 -11.34 -19.82
N TYR A 29 -7.07 -10.40 -20.45
CA TYR A 29 -7.93 -9.42 -19.79
C TYR A 29 -9.28 -9.31 -20.52
N PRO A 30 -10.07 -10.39 -20.59
CA PRO A 30 -11.41 -10.36 -21.16
C PRO A 30 -12.25 -9.23 -20.54
N LEU A 31 -13.09 -8.62 -21.37
CA LEU A 31 -13.94 -7.52 -20.94
C LEU A 31 -15.09 -8.06 -20.09
N LEU A 32 -15.27 -7.54 -18.87
CA LEU A 32 -16.46 -7.77 -18.08
C LEU A 32 -17.67 -7.09 -18.75
N GLN A 33 -18.68 -7.87 -19.10
CA GLN A 33 -19.91 -7.37 -19.75
C GLN A 33 -21.18 -7.84 -19.05
N THR A 34 -21.11 -8.92 -18.27
CA THR A 34 -22.26 -9.59 -17.68
C THR A 34 -22.02 -9.99 -16.21
N GLU A 35 -23.11 -10.26 -15.50
CA GLU A 35 -23.07 -10.79 -14.14
C GLU A 35 -22.40 -12.17 -14.05
N GLN A 36 -22.45 -12.96 -15.13
CA GLN A 36 -21.75 -14.23 -15.21
C GLN A 36 -20.23 -14.02 -15.18
N ASP A 37 -19.74 -13.00 -15.89
CA ASP A 37 -18.30 -12.68 -15.91
C ASP A 37 -17.81 -12.28 -14.51
N ILE A 38 -18.63 -11.54 -13.76
CA ILE A 38 -18.36 -11.18 -12.35
C ILE A 38 -18.27 -12.45 -11.49
N GLY A 39 -19.19 -13.40 -11.66
CA GLY A 39 -19.13 -14.70 -10.98
C GLY A 39 -17.85 -15.48 -11.29
N MET A 40 -17.45 -15.54 -12.56
CA MET A 40 -16.21 -16.21 -12.98
C MET A 40 -14.94 -15.54 -12.42
N LEU A 41 -14.97 -14.22 -12.23
CA LEU A 41 -13.90 -13.49 -11.55
C LEU A 41 -13.84 -13.85 -10.06
N LEU A 42 -14.97 -13.83 -9.36
CA LEU A 42 -15.06 -14.16 -7.93
C LEU A 42 -14.57 -15.58 -7.63
N ASP A 43 -14.93 -16.53 -8.49
CA ASP A 43 -14.53 -17.93 -8.35
C ASP A 43 -13.08 -18.20 -8.79
N GLY A 44 -12.36 -17.17 -9.29
CA GLY A 44 -10.98 -17.28 -9.76
C GLY A 44 -10.81 -18.01 -11.09
N GLN A 45 -11.90 -18.35 -11.79
CA GLN A 45 -11.84 -19.00 -13.11
C GLN A 45 -11.27 -18.07 -14.17
N THR A 46 -11.56 -16.77 -14.07
CA THR A 46 -11.01 -15.71 -14.93
C THR A 46 -10.41 -14.62 -14.04
N PRO A 47 -9.18 -14.82 -13.54
CA PRO A 47 -8.64 -13.96 -12.48
C PRO A 47 -8.24 -12.56 -12.98
N PHE A 48 -7.94 -12.44 -14.27
CA PHE A 48 -7.54 -11.18 -14.88
C PHE A 48 -8.58 -10.74 -15.90
N VAL A 49 -9.07 -9.52 -15.75
CA VAL A 49 -10.17 -8.97 -16.56
C VAL A 49 -9.94 -7.49 -16.85
N SER A 50 -10.68 -6.95 -17.82
CA SER A 50 -10.80 -5.51 -18.06
C SER A 50 -12.24 -5.03 -17.90
N LEU A 51 -12.43 -3.78 -17.48
CA LEU A 51 -13.72 -3.13 -17.30
C LEU A 51 -13.71 -1.79 -18.01
N LYS A 52 -14.68 -1.57 -18.91
CA LYS A 52 -14.82 -0.28 -19.60
C LYS A 52 -15.44 0.75 -18.66
N ILE A 53 -14.84 1.94 -18.61
CA ILE A 53 -15.36 3.05 -17.82
C ILE A 53 -16.49 3.73 -18.61
N PRO A 54 -17.73 3.75 -18.09
CA PRO A 54 -18.84 4.42 -18.74
C PRO A 54 -18.73 5.95 -18.57
N ARG A 55 -19.56 6.70 -19.31
CA ARG A 55 -19.60 8.17 -19.19
C ARG A 55 -20.06 8.64 -17.80
N THR A 56 -20.88 7.85 -17.12
CA THR A 56 -21.41 8.14 -15.78
C THR A 56 -21.13 6.97 -14.83
N PRO A 57 -19.88 6.81 -14.34
CA PRO A 57 -19.45 5.66 -13.53
C PRO A 57 -20.25 5.47 -12.24
N THR A 58 -20.61 6.55 -11.56
CA THR A 58 -21.24 6.52 -10.24
C THR A 58 -22.70 6.05 -10.26
N THR A 59 -23.37 6.13 -11.41
CA THR A 59 -24.78 5.77 -11.56
C THR A 59 -25.00 4.44 -12.29
N ASP A 60 -23.97 3.86 -12.91
CA ASP A 60 -24.04 2.58 -13.62
C ASP A 60 -23.97 1.40 -12.63
N PRO A 61 -25.06 0.62 -12.43
CA PRO A 61 -25.07 -0.46 -11.44
C PRO A 61 -24.09 -1.59 -11.76
N PHE A 62 -23.93 -1.94 -13.03
CA PHE A 62 -23.03 -3.00 -13.45
C PHE A 62 -21.58 -2.58 -13.23
N PHE A 63 -21.21 -1.37 -13.66
CA PHE A 63 -19.87 -0.84 -13.45
C PHE A 63 -19.50 -0.80 -11.97
N LYS A 64 -20.41 -0.32 -11.12
CA LYS A 64 -20.18 -0.29 -9.67
C LYS A 64 -19.91 -1.69 -9.11
N LYS A 65 -20.75 -2.66 -9.46
CA LYS A 65 -20.60 -4.05 -9.00
C LYS A 65 -19.27 -4.64 -9.48
N ALA A 66 -18.99 -4.52 -10.77
CA ALA A 66 -17.75 -5.03 -11.38
C ALA A 66 -16.49 -4.39 -10.78
N LEU A 67 -16.50 -3.07 -10.56
CA LEU A 67 -15.36 -2.35 -9.97
C LEU A 67 -15.13 -2.75 -8.51
N ALA A 68 -16.20 -2.87 -7.71
CA ALA A 68 -16.09 -3.34 -6.33
C ALA A 68 -15.55 -4.78 -6.28
N THR A 69 -16.06 -5.68 -7.12
CA THR A 69 -15.54 -7.05 -7.22
C THR A 69 -14.06 -7.09 -7.61
N ILE A 70 -13.64 -6.28 -8.59
CA ILE A 70 -12.22 -6.16 -8.97
C ILE A 70 -11.34 -5.81 -7.77
N LEU A 71 -11.76 -4.84 -6.96
CA LEU A 71 -11.01 -4.41 -5.77
C LEU A 71 -10.99 -5.50 -4.69
N GLU A 72 -12.13 -6.14 -4.43
CA GLU A 72 -12.28 -7.22 -3.45
C GLU A 72 -11.37 -8.41 -3.78
N VAL A 73 -11.39 -8.90 -5.01
CA VAL A 73 -10.56 -10.06 -5.41
C VAL A 73 -9.08 -9.72 -5.47
N ALA A 74 -8.73 -8.46 -5.73
CA ALA A 74 -7.34 -7.99 -5.66
C ALA A 74 -6.83 -7.87 -4.21
N GLY A 75 -7.74 -7.75 -3.24
CA GLY A 75 -7.43 -7.72 -1.80
C GLY A 75 -7.58 -9.04 -1.06
N THR A 76 -8.13 -10.07 -1.71
CA THR A 76 -8.37 -11.37 -1.08
C THR A 76 -7.12 -12.24 -1.15
N GLU A 77 -6.45 -12.44 -0.02
CA GLU A 77 -5.29 -13.35 0.06
C GLU A 77 -5.67 -14.76 -0.41
N GLY A 78 -4.85 -15.35 -1.28
CA GLY A 78 -5.11 -16.65 -1.89
C GLY A 78 -5.90 -16.60 -3.21
N HIS A 79 -6.52 -15.48 -3.57
CA HIS A 79 -7.09 -15.30 -4.89
C HIS A 79 -5.99 -15.08 -5.94
N PRO A 80 -6.08 -15.63 -7.18
CA PRO A 80 -4.99 -15.46 -8.17
C PRO A 80 -4.75 -14.01 -8.62
N ALA A 81 -5.74 -13.13 -8.44
CA ALA A 81 -5.62 -11.69 -8.70
C ALA A 81 -5.05 -10.88 -7.52
N TYR A 82 -4.76 -11.52 -6.38
CA TYR A 82 -4.27 -10.86 -5.17
C TYR A 82 -3.00 -10.05 -5.42
N SER A 83 -2.99 -8.80 -4.98
CA SER A 83 -1.82 -7.91 -5.12
C SER A 83 -0.95 -7.93 -3.87
N ALA A 84 -0.03 -8.88 -3.79
CA ALA A 84 0.94 -8.93 -2.68
C ALA A 84 1.74 -7.61 -2.53
N HIS A 85 1.99 -6.90 -3.63
CA HIS A 85 2.69 -5.62 -3.60
C HIS A 85 1.87 -4.51 -2.93
N ALA A 86 0.58 -4.37 -3.29
CA ALA A 86 -0.30 -3.36 -2.70
C ALA A 86 -0.48 -3.55 -1.19
N PHE A 87 -0.43 -4.79 -0.71
CA PHE A 87 -0.63 -5.14 0.70
C PHE A 87 0.66 -5.28 1.50
N GLY A 88 1.79 -5.58 0.85
CA GLY A 88 3.09 -5.74 1.53
C GLY A 88 3.69 -4.44 2.06
N GLY A 89 3.34 -3.29 1.47
CA GLY A 89 3.84 -1.97 1.88
C GLY A 89 2.85 -1.12 2.70
N HIS A 90 1.55 -1.44 2.67
CA HIS A 90 0.51 -0.56 3.20
C HIS A 90 -0.41 -1.30 4.18
N THR A 91 -0.18 -1.10 5.47
CA THR A 91 -0.95 -1.77 6.54
C THR A 91 -2.46 -1.44 6.55
N THR A 92 -2.88 -0.38 5.85
CA THR A 92 -4.29 0.03 5.73
C THR A 92 -4.96 -0.44 4.44
N ALA A 93 -4.26 -1.15 3.56
CA ALA A 93 -4.82 -1.60 2.27
C ALA A 93 -6.13 -2.41 2.41
N PRO A 94 -6.28 -3.36 3.36
CA PRO A 94 -7.56 -4.06 3.55
C PRO A 94 -8.71 -3.11 3.89
N GLU A 95 -8.50 -2.25 4.88
CA GLU A 95 -9.48 -1.23 5.30
C GLU A 95 -9.85 -0.27 4.17
N VAL A 96 -8.86 0.13 3.35
CA VAL A 96 -9.04 1.02 2.21
C VAL A 96 -9.94 0.38 1.15
N ILE A 97 -9.69 -0.89 0.82
CA ILE A 97 -10.51 -1.61 -0.18
C ILE A 97 -11.95 -1.74 0.33
N ASP A 98 -12.14 -2.19 1.56
CA ASP A 98 -13.48 -2.33 2.16
C ASP A 98 -14.23 -0.99 2.14
N THR A 99 -13.55 0.09 2.52
CA THR A 99 -14.13 1.43 2.53
C THR A 99 -14.50 1.87 1.12
N ILE A 100 -13.59 1.74 0.14
CA ILE A 100 -13.87 2.12 -1.24
C ILE A 100 -15.06 1.32 -1.79
N CYS A 101 -15.14 0.01 -1.52
CA CYS A 101 -16.26 -0.82 -1.95
C CYS A 101 -17.61 -0.35 -1.38
N GLN A 102 -17.64 0.10 -0.11
CA GLN A 102 -18.85 0.68 0.50
C GLN A 102 -19.28 1.98 -0.20
N TYR A 103 -18.33 2.87 -0.48
CA TYR A 103 -18.59 4.13 -1.20
C TYR A 103 -18.98 3.90 -2.66
N ILE A 104 -18.39 2.89 -3.32
CA ILE A 104 -18.84 2.44 -4.64
C ILE A 104 -20.29 2.01 -4.58
N ALA A 105 -20.68 1.17 -3.61
CA ALA A 105 -22.06 0.70 -3.49
C ALA A 105 -23.04 1.88 -3.34
N ALA A 106 -22.67 2.90 -2.55
CA ALA A 106 -23.43 4.13 -2.35
C ALA A 106 -23.44 5.06 -3.59
N GLY A 107 -22.52 4.89 -4.54
CA GLY A 107 -22.35 5.77 -5.70
C GLY A 107 -21.61 7.07 -5.39
N ASP A 108 -20.88 7.11 -4.28
CA ASP A 108 -20.16 8.29 -3.78
C ASP A 108 -18.65 8.08 -3.88
N PHE A 109 -18.14 8.05 -5.11
CA PHE A 109 -16.74 7.82 -5.41
C PHE A 109 -16.34 8.53 -6.71
N THR A 110 -15.04 8.75 -6.91
CA THR A 110 -14.51 9.25 -8.18
C THR A 110 -13.61 8.21 -8.83
N VAL A 111 -13.56 8.23 -10.16
CA VAL A 111 -12.62 7.46 -10.98
C VAL A 111 -11.89 8.44 -11.87
N GLU A 112 -10.59 8.60 -11.66
CA GLU A 112 -9.77 9.59 -12.35
C GLU A 112 -8.63 8.90 -13.12
N PRO A 113 -8.42 9.23 -14.40
CA PRO A 113 -7.25 8.78 -15.13
C PRO A 113 -5.99 9.52 -14.64
N GLN A 114 -4.92 8.78 -14.40
CA GLN A 114 -3.59 9.29 -14.15
C GLN A 114 -2.63 8.78 -15.21
N ARG A 115 -2.01 9.72 -15.93
CA ARG A 115 -1.04 9.42 -16.99
C ARG A 115 0.38 9.42 -16.46
N HIS A 116 1.17 8.43 -16.84
CA HIS A 116 2.58 8.34 -16.49
C HIS A 116 3.40 7.74 -17.63
N TYR A 117 4.70 8.03 -17.64
CA TYR A 117 5.61 7.52 -18.64
C TYR A 117 6.15 6.14 -18.24
N LYS A 118 6.12 5.20 -19.18
CA LYS A 118 6.65 3.83 -19.02
C LYS A 118 7.61 3.51 -20.17
N LYS A 119 8.67 2.77 -19.85
CA LYS A 119 9.58 2.22 -20.87
C LYS A 119 9.04 0.88 -21.35
N VAL A 120 8.91 0.71 -22.66
CA VAL A 120 8.42 -0.51 -23.31
C VAL A 120 9.43 -1.02 -24.33
N ARG A 121 9.42 -2.33 -24.57
CA ARG A 121 10.29 -2.97 -25.56
C ARG A 121 9.70 -2.80 -26.96
N VAL A 122 10.57 -2.54 -27.93
CA VAL A 122 10.28 -2.41 -29.37
C VAL A 122 11.44 -2.99 -30.18
N LEU A 123 11.21 -3.36 -31.44
CA LEU A 123 12.26 -3.65 -32.41
C LEU A 123 12.57 -2.42 -33.28
N THR A 124 13.85 -2.20 -33.52
CA THR A 124 14.33 -1.24 -34.51
C THR A 124 14.04 -1.74 -35.94
N PRO A 125 14.15 -0.90 -36.98
CA PRO A 125 14.05 -1.35 -38.37
C PRO A 125 15.02 -2.48 -38.75
N THR A 126 16.13 -2.63 -38.02
CA THR A 126 17.13 -3.67 -38.24
C THR A 126 16.84 -4.94 -37.43
N GLY A 127 15.71 -5.01 -36.71
CA GLY A 127 15.34 -6.14 -35.85
C GLY A 127 16.06 -6.20 -34.50
N ALA A 128 16.76 -5.14 -34.09
CA ALA A 128 17.42 -5.09 -32.78
C ALA A 128 16.41 -4.63 -31.71
N GLU A 129 16.50 -5.18 -30.49
CA GLU A 129 15.69 -4.69 -29.37
C GLU A 129 16.10 -3.29 -28.93
N ALA A 130 15.12 -2.43 -28.71
CA ALA A 130 15.27 -1.09 -28.15
C ALA A 130 14.18 -0.82 -27.09
N GLN A 131 14.36 0.27 -26.35
CA GLN A 131 13.36 0.77 -25.40
C GLN A 131 12.80 2.10 -25.87
N GLU A 132 11.48 2.23 -25.79
CA GLU A 132 10.77 3.46 -26.08
C GLU A 132 9.98 3.91 -24.86
N THR A 133 9.90 5.23 -24.64
CA THR A 133 9.11 5.81 -23.57
C THR A 133 7.71 6.13 -24.10
N VAL A 134 6.69 5.51 -23.54
CA VAL A 134 5.28 5.72 -23.91
C VAL A 134 4.49 6.28 -22.72
N LEU A 135 3.38 6.95 -23.02
CA LEU A 135 2.43 7.40 -22.01
C LEU A 135 1.41 6.30 -21.77
N VAL A 136 1.13 5.99 -20.51
CA VAL A 136 0.16 4.97 -20.12
C VAL A 136 -0.76 5.50 -19.02
N GLU A 137 -1.95 4.93 -18.91
CA GLU A 137 -2.99 5.35 -17.97
C GLU A 137 -3.13 4.34 -16.82
N ARG A 138 -3.27 4.89 -15.61
CA ARG A 138 -3.78 4.20 -14.42
C ARG A 138 -5.05 4.88 -13.98
N TYR A 139 -5.88 4.16 -13.24
CA TYR A 139 -7.16 4.67 -12.77
C TYR A 139 -7.15 4.75 -11.25
N ILE A 140 -7.37 5.95 -10.74
CA ILE A 140 -7.45 6.21 -9.32
C ILE A 140 -8.91 6.20 -8.92
N VAL A 141 -9.27 5.28 -8.02
CA VAL A 141 -10.58 5.24 -7.38
C VAL A 141 -10.46 5.88 -6.01
N LYS A 142 -11.27 6.91 -5.74
CA LYS A 142 -11.23 7.66 -4.47
C LYS A 142 -12.61 7.76 -3.84
N THR A 143 -12.63 7.77 -2.51
CA THR A 143 -13.80 8.20 -1.74
C THR A 143 -13.79 9.72 -1.57
N PRO A 144 -14.92 10.36 -1.22
CA PRO A 144 -14.87 11.67 -0.61
C PRO A 144 -14.09 11.63 0.71
N PRO A 145 -13.65 12.80 1.23
CA PRO A 145 -13.14 12.91 2.59
C PRO A 145 -14.15 12.43 3.63
N TYR A 146 -13.68 11.67 4.61
CA TYR A 146 -14.49 11.22 5.74
C TYR A 146 -13.67 11.22 7.04
N GLU A 147 -14.37 11.34 8.16
CA GLU A 147 -13.75 11.23 9.48
C GLU A 147 -13.45 9.77 9.78
N ARG A 148 -12.18 9.48 10.03
CA ARG A 148 -11.72 8.17 10.45
C ARG A 148 -11.26 8.24 11.90
N THR A 149 -11.99 7.54 12.77
CA THR A 149 -11.55 7.31 14.14
C THR A 149 -10.71 6.05 14.20
N THR A 150 -9.50 6.16 14.74
CA THR A 150 -8.59 5.03 14.91
C THR A 150 -7.97 5.07 16.30
N GLY A 151 -7.74 3.88 16.86
CA GLY A 151 -7.02 3.74 18.12
C GLY A 151 -5.53 3.90 17.88
N VAL A 152 -4.93 4.93 18.49
CA VAL A 152 -3.47 5.13 18.47
C VAL A 152 -2.89 4.72 19.82
N PRO A 153 -1.78 3.95 19.85
CA PRO A 153 -1.11 3.60 21.10
C PRO A 153 -0.76 4.85 21.91
N VAL A 154 -1.16 4.89 23.18
CA VAL A 154 -0.88 6.05 24.05
C VAL A 154 0.61 6.41 24.13
N PRO A 155 1.56 5.46 24.20
CA PRO A 155 2.99 5.80 24.16
C PRO A 155 3.41 6.58 22.89
N ARG A 156 2.76 6.32 21.74
CA ARG A 156 3.02 7.04 20.49
C ARG A 156 2.49 8.48 20.56
N LEU A 157 1.28 8.67 21.06
CA LEU A 157 0.71 10.02 21.22
C LEU A 157 1.53 10.87 22.19
N GLU A 158 1.99 10.27 23.28
CA GLU A 158 2.84 10.95 24.25
C GLU A 158 4.24 11.24 23.70
N GLN A 159 4.82 10.32 22.91
CA GLN A 159 6.04 10.58 22.14
C GLN A 159 5.85 11.81 21.24
N GLN A 160 4.80 11.82 20.40
CA GLN A 160 4.54 12.95 19.50
C GLN A 160 4.36 14.26 20.29
N ARG A 161 3.58 14.25 21.38
CA ARG A 161 3.37 15.41 22.24
C ARG A 161 4.67 15.96 22.82
N ILE A 162 5.59 15.09 23.24
CA ILE A 162 6.86 15.49 23.87
C ILE A 162 7.84 16.01 22.82
N PHE A 163 8.05 15.27 21.73
CA PHE A 163 9.14 15.55 20.77
C PHE A 163 8.74 16.51 19.66
N SER A 164 7.45 16.83 19.50
CA SER A 164 6.96 17.89 18.60
C SER A 164 6.68 19.22 19.33
N SER A 165 6.95 19.32 20.64
CA SER A 165 6.58 20.48 21.47
C SER A 165 7.43 21.75 21.25
N GLY A 166 8.45 21.71 20.39
CA GLY A 166 9.40 22.81 20.21
C GLY A 166 10.32 23.08 21.42
N ILE A 167 10.22 22.28 22.48
CA ILE A 167 11.09 22.34 23.67
C ILE A 167 12.48 21.80 23.30
N GLU A 168 13.55 22.37 23.89
CA GLU A 168 14.91 21.83 23.75
C GLU A 168 15.01 20.35 24.17
N GLU A 169 15.88 19.59 23.52
CA GLU A 169 16.07 18.15 23.71
C GLU A 169 16.21 17.72 25.18
N LYS A 170 16.97 18.47 25.99
CA LYS A 170 17.11 18.19 27.43
C LYS A 170 15.76 18.28 28.17
N GLY A 171 14.92 19.23 27.80
CA GLY A 171 13.58 19.39 28.34
C GLY A 171 12.65 18.25 27.91
N GLN A 172 12.72 17.84 26.64
CA GLN A 172 11.98 16.70 26.10
C GLN A 172 12.33 15.40 26.84
N LEU A 173 13.63 15.10 27.00
CA LEU A 173 14.10 13.91 27.74
C LEU A 173 13.70 13.96 29.22
N LYS A 174 13.70 15.13 29.85
CA LYS A 174 13.21 15.29 31.23
C LYS A 174 11.71 14.97 31.34
N GLN A 175 10.90 15.41 30.38
CA GLN A 175 9.48 15.10 30.33
C GLN A 175 9.21 13.62 30.03
N ALA A 176 9.95 13.03 29.08
CA ALA A 176 9.89 11.60 28.78
C ALA A 176 10.23 10.76 30.02
N ARG A 177 11.32 11.07 30.73
CA ARG A 177 11.68 10.39 31.99
C ARG A 177 10.62 10.56 33.06
N ARG A 178 10.03 11.76 33.20
CA ARG A 178 8.91 11.97 34.12
C ARG A 178 7.75 11.02 33.80
N LEU A 179 7.35 10.93 32.54
CA LEU A 179 6.25 10.06 32.13
C LEU A 179 6.57 8.58 32.28
N THR A 180 7.81 8.17 31.99
CA THR A 180 8.30 6.81 32.26
C THR A 180 8.25 6.47 33.74
N ARG A 181 8.52 7.43 34.64
CA ARG A 181 8.33 7.19 36.09
C ARG A 181 6.86 7.01 36.43
N GLU A 182 5.97 7.78 35.83
CA GLU A 182 4.54 7.69 36.14
C GLU A 182 3.93 6.37 35.65
N ARG A 183 4.36 5.88 34.48
CA ARG A 183 3.74 4.74 33.77
C ARG A 183 4.59 3.47 33.68
N GLY A 184 5.84 3.52 34.11
CA GLY A 184 6.75 2.39 34.20
C GLY A 184 7.75 2.25 33.04
N ALA A 185 8.77 1.41 33.26
CA ALA A 185 9.91 1.21 32.37
C ALA A 185 9.50 0.74 30.97
N ALA A 186 8.51 -0.18 30.88
CA ALA A 186 7.98 -0.63 29.60
C ALA A 186 7.38 0.53 28.77
N PHE A 187 6.68 1.46 29.42
CA PHE A 187 6.16 2.66 28.75
C PHE A 187 7.31 3.51 28.21
N GLY A 188 8.39 3.67 28.98
CA GLY A 188 9.60 4.37 28.53
C GLY A 188 10.30 3.72 27.34
N ILE A 189 10.37 2.38 27.30
CA ILE A 189 10.91 1.63 26.15
C ILE A 189 10.09 1.94 24.90
N LEU A 190 8.76 1.84 24.99
CA LEU A 190 7.85 2.11 23.87
C LEU A 190 7.99 3.55 23.38
N LEU A 191 8.05 4.52 24.30
CA LEU A 191 8.16 5.94 23.98
C LEU A 191 9.48 6.25 23.24
N MET A 192 10.59 5.66 23.64
CA MET A 192 11.88 5.80 22.94
C MET A 192 11.93 5.04 21.61
N ALA A 193 11.29 3.87 21.52
CA ALA A 193 11.19 3.11 20.28
C ALA A 193 10.39 3.88 19.22
N TYR A 194 9.28 4.53 19.60
CA TYR A 194 8.52 5.42 18.71
C TYR A 194 9.29 6.69 18.30
N GLN A 195 10.35 7.05 19.03
CA GLN A 195 11.30 8.10 18.64
C GLN A 195 12.41 7.58 17.70
N HIS A 196 12.32 6.32 17.26
CA HIS A 196 13.31 5.65 16.40
C HIS A 196 14.70 5.53 17.03
N LEU A 197 14.79 5.54 18.35
CA LEU A 197 16.07 5.31 19.02
C LEU A 197 16.48 3.84 18.86
N LYS A 198 17.69 3.63 18.37
CA LYS A 198 18.34 2.31 18.38
C LYS A 198 18.56 1.82 19.82
N PRO A 199 18.79 0.51 20.03
CA PRO A 199 18.99 -0.05 21.37
C PRO A 199 19.97 0.72 22.26
N ASP A 200 21.10 1.19 21.71
CA ASP A 200 22.08 1.97 22.48
C ASP A 200 21.52 3.30 22.99
N GLY A 201 20.72 4.01 22.18
CA GLY A 201 20.05 5.24 22.60
C GLY A 201 18.98 5.00 23.66
N ILE A 202 18.26 3.87 23.57
CA ILE A 202 17.31 3.45 24.60
C ILE A 202 18.05 3.14 25.92
N PHE A 203 19.18 2.42 25.86
CA PHE A 203 20.00 2.18 27.05
C PHE A 203 20.47 3.50 27.68
N ASP A 204 20.96 4.44 26.88
CA ASP A 204 21.42 5.75 27.36
C ASP A 204 20.30 6.57 28.01
N PHE A 205 19.08 6.49 27.48
CA PHE A 205 17.90 7.10 28.10
C PHE A 205 17.71 6.62 29.55
N PHE A 206 17.87 5.31 29.77
CA PHE A 206 17.78 4.68 31.09
C PHE A 206 19.07 4.75 31.92
N ASP A 207 20.24 5.02 31.35
CA ASP A 207 21.55 4.94 32.05
C ASP A 207 21.85 6.10 33.03
N THR A 208 20.87 6.97 33.28
CA THR A 208 21.03 8.04 34.26
C THR A 208 20.97 7.46 35.69
N PRO A 209 22.01 7.66 36.55
CA PRO A 209 22.09 7.02 37.87
C PRO A 209 20.86 7.26 38.76
N ASP A 210 20.41 8.51 38.84
CA ASP A 210 19.24 8.89 39.65
C ASP A 210 17.97 8.26 39.12
N PHE A 211 17.79 8.24 37.79
CA PHE A 211 16.62 7.66 37.15
C PHE A 211 16.55 6.14 37.34
N LYS A 212 17.68 5.43 37.21
CA LYS A 212 17.76 3.99 37.50
C LYS A 212 17.39 3.69 38.96
N LYS A 213 17.92 4.48 39.89
CA LYS A 213 17.64 4.32 41.31
C LYS A 213 16.17 4.53 41.61
N GLU A 214 15.55 5.55 41.02
CA GLU A 214 14.12 5.84 41.17
C GLU A 214 13.22 4.71 40.63
N LEU A 215 13.51 4.17 39.44
CA LEU A 215 12.74 3.04 38.89
C LEU A 215 12.89 1.77 39.76
N LYS A 216 14.12 1.46 40.19
CA LYS A 216 14.38 0.32 41.08
C LYS A 216 13.64 0.44 42.42
N ASN A 217 13.57 1.64 42.99
CA ASN A 217 12.83 1.89 44.23
C ASN A 217 11.32 1.61 44.11
N ARG A 218 10.78 1.62 42.88
CA ARG A 218 9.38 1.27 42.58
C ARG A 218 9.19 -0.23 42.27
N GLY A 219 10.25 -1.03 42.35
CA GLY A 219 10.22 -2.45 41.99
C GLY A 219 10.36 -2.71 40.49
N GLU A 220 10.67 -1.69 39.69
CA GLU A 220 10.83 -1.83 38.25
C GLU A 220 12.28 -2.10 37.86
N THR A 221 12.48 -2.96 36.86
CA THR A 221 13.81 -3.24 36.32
C THR A 221 14.00 -2.48 35.01
N PRO A 222 14.82 -1.41 34.96
CA PRO A 222 15.10 -0.72 33.70
C PRO A 222 15.95 -1.59 32.77
N PRO A 223 15.83 -1.44 31.44
CA PRO A 223 16.68 -2.16 30.51
C PRO A 223 18.15 -1.79 30.70
N SER A 224 19.01 -2.78 30.51
CA SER A 224 20.44 -2.67 30.79
C SER A 224 21.27 -3.42 29.76
N ARG A 225 22.38 -2.82 29.34
CA ARG A 225 23.41 -3.45 28.50
C ARG A 225 23.91 -4.77 29.07
N ASN A 226 23.88 -4.91 30.39
CA ASN A 226 24.41 -6.07 31.11
C ASN A 226 23.35 -7.16 31.35
N ARG A 227 22.07 -6.90 31.09
CA ARG A 227 21.02 -7.91 31.25
C ARG A 227 20.95 -8.76 29.96
N PRO A 228 21.14 -10.09 30.05
CA PRO A 228 21.06 -10.95 28.88
C PRO A 228 19.71 -10.82 28.17
N GLY A 229 19.72 -10.72 26.84
CA GLY A 229 18.52 -10.65 26.00
C GLY A 229 17.94 -9.25 25.80
N ASP A 230 18.27 -8.24 26.62
CA ASP A 230 17.69 -6.89 26.49
C ASP A 230 18.02 -6.23 25.15
N ARG A 231 19.25 -6.38 24.65
CA ARG A 231 19.65 -5.78 23.38
C ARG A 231 18.84 -6.32 22.21
N GLU A 232 18.68 -7.64 22.17
CA GLU A 232 17.93 -8.35 21.13
C GLU A 232 16.44 -7.98 21.20
N LEU A 233 15.86 -7.95 22.41
CA LEU A 233 14.50 -7.49 22.65
C LEU A 233 14.28 -6.07 22.12
N LEU A 234 15.14 -5.12 22.50
CA LEU A 234 15.01 -3.73 22.08
C LEU A 234 15.13 -3.60 20.57
N TRP A 235 16.01 -4.38 19.93
CA TRP A 235 16.14 -4.40 18.48
C TRP A 235 14.84 -4.85 17.80
N GLN A 236 14.26 -5.98 18.24
CA GLN A 236 12.97 -6.48 17.74
C GLN A 236 11.83 -5.47 17.93
N ILE A 237 11.77 -4.81 19.09
CA ILE A 237 10.78 -3.77 19.37
C ILE A 237 10.94 -2.59 18.40
N THR A 238 12.17 -2.10 18.20
CA THR A 238 12.42 -0.95 17.32
C THR A 238 12.08 -1.24 15.86
N GLU A 239 12.38 -2.46 15.38
CA GLU A 239 12.06 -2.91 14.02
C GLU A 239 10.54 -3.07 13.84
N LEU A 240 9.82 -3.61 14.83
CA LEU A 240 8.36 -3.74 14.76
C LEU A 240 7.65 -2.38 14.73
N LEU A 241 8.11 -1.43 15.55
CA LEU A 241 7.48 -0.12 15.69
C LEU A 241 7.96 0.93 14.68
N THR A 242 8.88 0.59 13.78
CA THR A 242 9.39 1.50 12.75
C THR A 242 9.01 1.01 11.36
N LEU A 243 8.47 1.91 10.53
CA LEU A 243 8.35 1.70 9.08
C LEU A 243 9.59 2.27 8.40
N HIS A 244 10.21 1.46 7.56
CA HIS A 244 11.39 1.81 6.79
C HIS A 244 10.98 2.23 5.38
N GLU A 245 10.52 3.47 5.24
CA GLU A 245 10.24 4.08 3.94
C GLU A 245 11.40 4.99 3.57
N ALA A 246 12.41 4.47 2.87
CA ALA A 246 13.62 5.24 2.56
C ALA A 246 13.28 6.58 1.88
N PRO A 247 13.80 7.74 2.36
CA PRO A 247 14.83 7.94 3.39
C PRO A 247 14.32 8.21 4.82
N THR A 248 13.02 8.08 5.08
CA THR A 248 12.35 8.45 6.33
C THR A 248 12.04 7.24 7.22
N LEU A 249 12.26 7.40 8.52
CA LEU A 249 11.74 6.46 9.53
C LEU A 249 10.44 7.06 10.08
N THR A 250 9.37 6.28 10.03
CA THR A 250 8.06 6.71 10.56
C THR A 250 7.55 5.71 11.59
N PRO A 251 6.86 6.16 12.66
CA PRO A 251 6.27 5.27 13.64
C PRO A 251 5.22 4.38 12.97
N SER A 252 5.30 3.06 13.18
CA SER A 252 4.28 2.13 12.69
C SER A 252 2.94 2.46 13.35
N PRO A 253 1.89 2.78 12.56
CA PRO A 253 0.55 2.99 13.08
C PRO A 253 -0.19 1.67 13.36
N ASN A 254 0.37 0.51 12.99
CA ASN A 254 -0.32 -0.77 13.02
C ASN A 254 -0.57 -1.26 14.48
N PRO A 255 -1.83 -1.40 14.91
CA PRO A 255 -2.19 -1.89 16.24
C PRO A 255 -1.69 -3.30 16.55
N GLU A 256 -1.56 -4.17 15.56
CA GLU A 256 -1.07 -5.54 15.73
C GLU A 256 0.42 -5.55 16.06
N ARG A 257 1.22 -4.74 15.35
CA ARG A 257 2.65 -4.59 15.67
C ARG A 257 2.85 -4.04 17.08
N TYR A 258 1.99 -3.13 17.51
CA TYR A 258 1.98 -2.66 18.89
C TYR A 258 1.62 -3.77 19.89
N ARG A 259 0.59 -4.58 19.63
CA ARG A 259 0.23 -5.74 20.47
C ARG A 259 1.36 -6.76 20.55
N GLN A 260 1.99 -7.10 19.41
CA GLN A 260 3.17 -7.98 19.36
C GLN A 260 4.33 -7.41 20.19
N THR A 261 4.55 -6.10 20.14
CA THR A 261 5.56 -5.42 20.96
C THR A 261 5.25 -5.56 22.45
N LEU A 262 3.98 -5.40 22.86
CA LEU A 262 3.57 -5.63 24.25
C LEU A 262 3.76 -7.09 24.66
N ASP A 263 3.49 -8.06 23.78
CA ASP A 263 3.71 -9.48 24.05
C ASP A 263 5.19 -9.79 24.29
N LEU A 264 6.10 -9.18 23.51
CA LEU A 264 7.55 -9.30 23.71
C LEU A 264 7.95 -8.73 25.09
N LEU A 265 7.47 -7.53 25.43
CA LEU A 265 7.74 -6.91 26.72
C LEU A 265 7.20 -7.73 27.90
N ARG A 266 6.02 -8.36 27.77
CA ARG A 266 5.46 -9.28 28.78
C ARG A 266 6.33 -10.52 28.95
N LYS A 267 6.71 -11.19 27.85
CA LYS A 267 7.60 -12.37 27.89
C LYS A 267 8.95 -12.09 28.55
N SER A 268 9.44 -10.86 28.43
CA SER A 268 10.70 -10.42 29.04
C SER A 268 10.54 -9.85 30.47
N GLY A 269 9.33 -9.87 31.03
CA GLY A 269 9.05 -9.45 32.41
C GLY A 269 9.07 -7.94 32.62
N TYR A 270 8.89 -7.13 31.57
CA TYR A 270 8.79 -5.68 31.67
C TYR A 270 7.38 -5.16 31.91
N VAL A 271 6.37 -5.95 31.54
CA VAL A 271 4.94 -5.61 31.64
C VAL A 271 4.27 -6.72 32.44
N VAL A 272 3.44 -6.35 33.41
CA VAL A 272 2.67 -7.31 34.22
C VAL A 272 1.41 -7.75 33.44
N ASP A 273 0.93 -8.97 33.66
CA ASP A 273 -0.31 -9.45 33.04
C ASP A 273 -1.48 -8.48 33.29
N GLY A 274 -2.11 -8.02 32.20
CA GLY A 274 -3.23 -7.06 32.23
C GLY A 274 -2.85 -5.60 31.91
N GLU A 275 -1.58 -5.22 31.94
CA GLU A 275 -1.14 -3.90 31.48
C GLU A 275 -1.13 -3.83 29.95
N ASN A 276 -1.91 -2.92 29.37
CA ASN A 276 -2.02 -2.74 27.92
C ASN A 276 -1.74 -1.31 27.43
N PHE A 277 -1.34 -0.40 28.33
CA PHE A 277 -1.12 1.05 28.12
C PHE A 277 -2.17 1.81 27.28
N GLY A 278 -3.27 1.16 26.93
CA GLY A 278 -4.40 1.66 26.17
C GLY A 278 -4.10 2.04 24.71
N PHE A 279 -5.19 2.16 23.98
CA PHE A 279 -5.29 3.00 22.79
C PHE A 279 -6.11 4.22 23.17
N GLN A 280 -5.78 5.37 22.59
CA GLN A 280 -6.66 6.53 22.61
C GLN A 280 -7.21 6.71 21.20
N GLU A 281 -8.52 6.92 21.12
CA GLU A 281 -9.18 7.25 19.87
C GLU A 281 -8.71 8.62 19.40
N THR A 282 -8.25 8.66 18.16
CA THR A 282 -7.96 9.90 17.45
C THR A 282 -8.80 9.90 16.18
N THR A 283 -9.52 11.00 15.97
CA THR A 283 -10.24 11.24 14.72
C THR A 283 -9.37 12.07 13.80
N GLN A 284 -9.28 11.65 12.55
CA GLN A 284 -8.52 12.31 11.50
C GLN A 284 -9.36 12.34 10.23
N LEU A 285 -9.32 13.45 9.50
CA LEU A 285 -9.98 13.57 8.22
C LEU A 285 -9.09 12.91 7.17
N VAL A 286 -9.63 11.94 6.44
CA VAL A 286 -8.88 11.15 5.45
C VAL A 286 -9.72 10.93 4.20
N TYR A 287 -9.11 10.48 3.12
CA TYR A 287 -9.82 9.81 2.04
C TYR A 287 -9.11 8.49 1.68
N ALA A 288 -9.88 7.52 1.20
CA ALA A 288 -9.35 6.23 0.77
C ALA A 288 -9.08 6.27 -0.75
N GLN A 289 -7.93 5.73 -1.16
CA GLN A 289 -7.52 5.71 -2.55
C GLN A 289 -6.98 4.33 -2.97
N ALA A 290 -7.45 3.83 -4.11
CA ALA A 290 -6.89 2.66 -4.79
C ALA A 290 -6.45 3.03 -6.20
N VAL A 291 -5.31 2.48 -6.64
CA VAL A 291 -4.75 2.71 -7.97
C VAL A 291 -4.80 1.40 -8.75
N LEU A 292 -5.63 1.34 -9.78
CA LEU A 292 -5.76 0.21 -10.69
C LEU A 292 -4.95 0.46 -11.96
N ILE A 293 -4.29 -0.58 -12.47
CA ILE A 293 -3.56 -0.51 -13.74
C ILE A 293 -4.58 -0.39 -14.88
N GLY A 294 -4.36 0.58 -15.79
CA GLY A 294 -5.22 0.77 -16.95
C GLY A 294 -4.93 -0.20 -18.09
N GLY A 295 -5.88 -0.28 -19.02
CA GLY A 295 -5.80 -1.14 -20.20
C GLY A 295 -4.63 -0.77 -21.09
N THR A 296 -4.31 0.52 -21.25
CA THR A 296 -3.17 0.99 -22.05
C THR A 296 -1.84 0.45 -21.52
N GLU A 297 -1.63 0.47 -20.20
CA GLU A 297 -0.39 -0.04 -19.60
C GLU A 297 -0.19 -1.54 -19.87
N LYS A 298 -1.26 -2.34 -19.75
CA LYS A 298 -1.22 -3.78 -20.03
C LYS A 298 -1.17 -4.10 -21.52
N ALA A 299 -1.86 -3.34 -22.36
CA ALA A 299 -1.79 -3.49 -23.81
C ALA A 299 -0.38 -3.21 -24.32
N HIS A 300 0.33 -2.23 -23.74
CA HIS A 300 1.73 -2.03 -24.07
C HIS A 300 2.62 -3.20 -23.63
N ASP A 301 2.35 -3.86 -22.49
CA ASP A 301 3.11 -5.05 -22.07
C ASP A 301 2.89 -6.25 -23.00
N LEU A 302 1.71 -6.34 -23.63
CA LEU A 302 1.29 -7.44 -24.48
C LEU A 302 1.48 -7.19 -25.98
N ALA A 303 1.83 -5.97 -26.37
CA ALA A 303 2.03 -5.61 -27.77
C ALA A 303 3.28 -6.31 -28.33
N PRO A 304 3.19 -6.91 -29.53
CA PRO A 304 4.35 -7.44 -30.22
C PRO A 304 5.44 -6.38 -30.35
N PRO A 305 6.72 -6.70 -30.09
CA PRO A 305 7.79 -5.72 -30.16
C PRO A 305 8.00 -5.16 -31.59
N GLU A 306 7.52 -5.86 -32.61
CA GLU A 306 7.45 -5.45 -34.01
C GLU A 306 6.45 -4.31 -34.27
N LEU A 307 5.43 -4.16 -33.41
CA LEU A 307 4.45 -3.07 -33.51
C LEU A 307 5.08 -1.77 -32.98
N ARG A 308 5.31 -0.82 -33.88
CA ARG A 308 6.07 0.42 -33.60
C ARG A 308 5.17 1.65 -33.48
N ASN A 309 5.68 2.67 -32.82
CA ASN A 309 5.04 3.99 -32.77
C ASN A 309 5.15 4.73 -34.12
N PRO A 310 4.16 5.58 -34.46
CA PRO A 310 3.03 5.99 -33.61
C PRO A 310 1.85 5.00 -33.59
N VAL A 311 1.77 4.08 -34.55
CA VAL A 311 0.60 3.19 -34.75
C VAL A 311 0.29 2.34 -33.52
N ARG A 312 1.32 1.86 -32.82
CA ARG A 312 1.15 1.12 -31.55
C ARG A 312 0.37 1.93 -30.52
N SER A 313 0.88 3.12 -30.16
CA SER A 313 0.24 3.97 -29.15
C SER A 313 -1.14 4.44 -29.60
N GLU A 314 -1.31 4.82 -30.87
CA GLU A 314 -2.61 5.24 -31.41
C GLU A 314 -3.66 4.14 -31.29
N HIS A 315 -3.36 2.91 -31.74
CA HIS A 315 -4.26 1.77 -31.61
C HIS A 315 -4.56 1.43 -30.14
N ILE A 316 -3.54 1.47 -29.29
CA ILE A 316 -3.69 1.16 -27.87
C ILE A 316 -4.59 2.19 -27.16
N ASP A 317 -4.34 3.47 -27.38
CA ASP A 317 -5.09 4.56 -26.75
C ASP A 317 -6.56 4.54 -27.21
N GLU A 318 -6.80 4.35 -28.51
CA GLU A 318 -8.16 4.28 -29.06
C GLU A 318 -8.96 3.09 -28.51
N ARG A 319 -8.32 1.93 -28.34
CA ARG A 319 -9.03 0.68 -28.02
C ARG A 319 -9.08 0.34 -26.53
N TYR A 320 -8.06 0.74 -25.79
CA TYR A 320 -7.84 0.37 -24.38
C TYR A 320 -7.76 1.55 -23.42
N GLY A 321 -7.79 2.80 -23.92
CA GLY A 321 -7.81 4.03 -23.12
C GLY A 321 -8.75 3.94 -21.91
N PRO A 322 -10.08 3.93 -22.10
CA PRO A 322 -11.07 3.97 -21.02
C PRO A 322 -11.32 2.59 -20.38
N ARG A 323 -10.26 1.81 -20.10
CA ARG A 323 -10.37 0.49 -19.46
C ARG A 323 -9.54 0.41 -18.18
N ILE A 324 -10.18 -0.09 -17.13
CA ILE A 324 -9.55 -0.51 -15.88
C ILE A 324 -9.22 -2.01 -16.01
N THR A 325 -8.13 -2.48 -15.43
CA THR A 325 -7.86 -3.92 -15.29
C THR A 325 -7.98 -4.36 -13.84
N SER A 326 -8.09 -5.67 -13.59
CA SER A 326 -8.16 -6.19 -12.22
C SER A 326 -6.85 -6.12 -11.43
N HIS A 327 -5.79 -5.53 -11.99
CA HIS A 327 -4.53 -5.33 -11.27
C HIS A 327 -4.55 -4.10 -10.38
N LEU A 328 -4.51 -4.32 -9.07
CA LEU A 328 -4.26 -3.29 -8.07
C LEU A 328 -2.76 -2.99 -7.93
N ALA A 329 -2.37 -1.75 -8.21
CA ALA A 329 -1.01 -1.27 -8.02
C ALA A 329 -0.73 -0.96 -6.54
N THR A 330 -1.61 -0.21 -5.89
CA THR A 330 -1.52 0.17 -4.48
C THR A 330 -2.88 0.62 -3.96
N ALA A 331 -3.09 0.51 -2.65
CA ALA A 331 -4.24 1.04 -1.93
C ALA A 331 -3.78 1.60 -0.57
N TYR A 332 -4.17 2.84 -0.26
CA TYR A 332 -3.76 3.52 0.96
C TYR A 332 -4.75 4.63 1.37
N LEU A 333 -4.69 4.99 2.66
CA LEU A 333 -5.39 6.16 3.19
C LEU A 333 -4.51 7.39 3.00
N VAL A 334 -5.13 8.51 2.63
CA VAL A 334 -4.47 9.81 2.54
C VAL A 334 -5.04 10.71 3.64
N PRO A 335 -4.22 11.14 4.61
CA PRO A 335 -4.63 12.12 5.59
C PRO A 335 -4.78 13.50 4.93
N LEU A 336 -5.78 14.25 5.37
CA LEU A 336 -5.97 15.65 5.03
C LEU A 336 -5.50 16.49 6.24
N GLU A 337 -4.56 17.40 6.00
CA GLU A 337 -4.01 18.31 7.02
C GLU A 337 -4.97 19.46 7.37
#